data_AF-A0AB73G239-F1
#
_entry.id   AF-A0AB73G239-F1
#
_cell.length_a   1.000
_cell.length_b   1.000
_cell.length_c   1.000
_cell.angle_alpha   90.00
_cell.angle_beta   90.00
_cell.angle_gamma   90.00
#
_symmetry.space_group_name_H-M   'P 1'
#
loop_
_entity.id
_entity.type
_entity.pdbx_description
1 polymer ?
#
loop_
_entity_poly.entity_id
_entity_poly.type
_entity_poly.pdbx_seq_one_letter_code
_entity_poly.pdbx_strand_id
1 'polypeptide(L)' 'MTDEMKIIIKAFELFSARRPRPSQVTMQQAAEMLGLSRHTVSKMVKHGTFKLNKCGLIPIEQVDAALQPA' A
#
# COMPACT_ATOMS: atom_id res chain seq x y z
N MET A 1 1.17 26.05 -26.27
CA MET A 1 1.26 24.88 -25.38
C MET A 1 2.04 23.81 -26.13
N THR A 2 3.27 23.52 -25.70
CA THR A 2 4.17 22.59 -26.39
C THR A 2 3.67 21.14 -26.25
N ASP A 3 4.00 20.28 -27.21
CA ASP A 3 3.53 18.89 -27.18
C ASP A 3 4.09 18.10 -25.98
N GLU A 4 5.29 18.44 -25.51
CA GLU A 4 5.85 17.91 -24.26
C GLU A 4 4.97 18.21 -23.04
N MET A 5 4.43 19.42 -22.94
CA MET A 5 3.55 19.78 -21.82
C MET A 5 2.24 19.01 -21.86
N LYS A 6 1.69 18.71 -23.05
CA LYS A 6 0.49 17.89 -23.18
C LYS A 6 0.74 16.45 -22.73
N ILE A 7 1.91 15.89 -23.07
CA ILE A 7 2.31 14.54 -22.65
C ILE A 7 2.44 14.48 -21.13
N ILE A 8 3.10 15.46 -20.51
CA ILE A 8 3.28 15.52 -19.06
C ILE A 8 1.94 15.61 -18.33
N ILE A 9 1.05 16.51 -18.77
CA ILE A 9 -0.29 16.65 -18.18
C ILE A 9 -1.07 15.35 -18.32
N LYS A 10 -1.01 14.71 -19.50
CA LYS A 10 -1.75 13.46 -19.72
C LYS A 10 -1.22 12.32 -18.87
N ALA A 11 0.09 12.22 -18.69
CA ALA A 11 0.72 11.25 -17.81
C ALA A 11 0.30 11.47 -16.35
N PHE A 12 0.24 12.74 -15.91
CA PHE A 12 -0.24 13.09 -14.57
C PHE A 12 -1.72 12.77 -14.37
N GLU A 13 -2.60 13.11 -15.32
CA GLU A 13 -4.02 12.75 -15.28
C GLU A 13 -4.21 11.25 -15.13
N LEU A 14 -3.50 10.45 -15.94
CA LEU A 14 -3.55 8.99 -15.90
C LEU A 14 -3.01 8.44 -14.58
N PHE A 15 -1.96 9.05 -14.02
CA PHE A 15 -1.41 8.69 -12.73
C PHE A 15 -2.37 9.03 -11.58
N SER A 16 -2.97 10.22 -11.58
CA SER A 16 -3.94 10.66 -10.58
C SER A 16 -5.26 9.90 -10.65
N ALA A 17 -5.65 9.42 -11.85
CA ALA A 17 -6.81 8.56 -12.02
C ALA A 17 -6.59 7.14 -11.47
N ARG A 18 -5.33 6.70 -11.31
CA ARG A 18 -5.04 5.51 -10.48
C ARG A 18 -5.27 5.91 -9.03
N ARG A 19 -6.16 5.20 -8.35
CA ARG A 19 -6.57 5.50 -6.97
C ARG A 19 -5.32 5.81 -6.12
N PRO A 20 -5.31 6.93 -5.38
CA PRO A 20 -4.19 7.25 -4.49
C PRO A 20 -3.95 6.05 -3.56
N ARG A 21 -2.67 5.71 -3.34
CA ARG A 21 -2.32 4.61 -2.42
C ARG A 21 -3.03 4.84 -1.09
N PRO A 22 -3.76 3.84 -0.56
CA PRO A 22 -4.47 4.01 0.69
C PRO A 22 -3.47 4.24 1.82
N SER A 23 -3.74 5.19 2.72
CA SER A 23 -2.85 5.48 3.87
C SER A 23 -2.79 4.34 4.89
N GLN A 24 -3.81 3.49 4.89
CA GLN A 24 -3.96 2.35 5.79
C GLN A 24 -4.77 1.28 5.09
N VAL A 25 -4.45 0.02 5.38
CA VAL A 25 -5.05 -1.14 4.73
C VAL A 25 -5.52 -2.15 5.78
N THR A 26 -6.54 -2.92 5.42
CA THR A 26 -6.96 -4.08 6.21
C THR A 26 -5.91 -5.19 6.14
N MET A 27 -5.97 -6.16 7.05
CA MET A 27 -5.13 -7.37 6.97
C MET A 27 -5.35 -8.15 5.66
N GLN A 28 -6.56 -8.13 5.11
CA GLN A 28 -6.89 -8.80 3.85
C GLN A 28 -6.19 -8.10 2.67
N GLN A 29 -6.29 -6.78 2.59
CA GLN A 29 -5.62 -5.99 1.57
C GLN A 29 -4.09 -6.08 1.69
N ALA A 30 -3.55 -6.03 2.90
CA ALA A 30 -2.12 -6.24 3.12
C ALA A 30 -1.67 -7.63 2.64
N ALA A 31 -2.49 -8.67 2.87
CA ALA A 31 -2.21 -10.02 2.38
C ALA A 31 -2.17 -10.07 0.86
N GLU A 32 -3.14 -9.45 0.19
CA GLU A 32 -3.16 -9.31 -1.27
C GLU A 32 -1.94 -8.56 -1.81
N MET A 33 -1.55 -7.45 -1.16
CA MET A 33 -0.38 -6.66 -1.56
C MET A 33 0.94 -7.41 -1.38
N LEU A 34 1.04 -8.26 -0.37
CA LEU A 34 2.25 -9.04 -0.07
C LEU A 34 2.28 -10.40 -0.76
N GLY A 35 1.21 -10.81 -1.46
CA GLY A 35 1.08 -12.15 -2.02
C GLY A 35 1.02 -13.26 -0.96
N LEU A 36 0.51 -12.95 0.24
CA LEU A 36 0.42 -13.86 1.38
C LEU A 36 -1.03 -14.23 1.70
N SER A 37 -1.23 -15.24 2.54
CA SER A 37 -2.55 -15.52 3.10
C SER A 37 -2.90 -14.51 4.21
N ARG A 38 -4.20 -14.18 4.35
CA ARG A 38 -4.70 -13.36 5.48
C ARG A 38 -4.28 -13.92 6.83
N HIS A 39 -4.24 -15.25 6.95
CA HIS A 39 -3.82 -15.93 8.17
C HIS A 39 -2.33 -15.69 8.48
N THR A 40 -1.47 -15.66 7.47
CA THR A 40 -0.06 -15.29 7.61
C THR A 40 0.07 -13.87 8.12
N VAL A 41 -0.64 -12.91 7.51
CA VAL A 41 -0.63 -11.51 7.97
C VAL A 41 -1.17 -11.37 9.40
N SER A 42 -2.21 -12.14 9.77
CA SER A 42 -2.72 -12.18 11.14
C SER A 42 -1.66 -12.67 12.14
N LYS A 43 -0.85 -13.68 11.77
CA LYS A 43 0.29 -14.13 12.58
C LYS A 43 1.38 -13.05 12.68
N MET A 44 1.68 -12.36 11.59
CA MET A 44 2.65 -11.25 11.58
C MET A 44 2.24 -10.11 12.51
N VAL A 45 0.95 -9.77 12.55
CA VAL A 45 0.40 -8.81 13.51
C VAL A 45 0.56 -9.32 14.95
N LYS A 46 0.20 -10.58 15.22
CA LYS A 46 0.35 -11.18 16.56
C LYS A 46 1.82 -11.25 17.01
N HIS A 47 2.74 -11.49 16.08
CA HIS A 47 4.18 -11.52 16.34
C HIS A 47 4.80 -10.12 16.49
N GLY A 48 4.04 -9.07 16.19
CA GLY A 48 4.50 -7.68 16.31
C GLY A 48 5.21 -7.13 15.08
N THR A 49 5.30 -7.90 13.99
CA THR A 49 5.85 -7.44 12.70
C THR A 49 5.01 -6.29 12.12
N PHE A 50 3.68 -6.38 12.24
CA PHE A 50 2.76 -5.30 11.90
C PHE A 50 2.06 -4.78 13.16
N LYS A 51 2.05 -3.46 13.34
CA LYS A 51 1.30 -2.77 14.39
C LYS A 51 0.03 -2.17 13.79
N LEU A 52 -1.11 -2.62 14.30
CA LEU A 52 -2.40 -2.02 13.98
C LEU A 52 -2.50 -0.64 14.62
N ASN A 53 -3.16 0.27 13.93
CA ASN A 53 -3.55 1.55 14.50
C ASN A 53 -4.80 1.41 15.40
N LYS A 54 -5.27 2.53 15.96
CA LYS A 54 -6.44 2.58 16.84
C LYS A 54 -7.74 2.09 16.17
N CYS A 55 -7.79 2.04 14.84
CA CYS A 55 -8.92 1.56 14.06
C CYS A 55 -8.78 0.09 13.64
N GLY A 56 -7.70 -0.60 14.04
CA GLY A 56 -7.46 -2.00 13.65
C GLY A 56 -6.91 -2.18 12.23
N LEU A 57 -6.39 -1.12 11.60
CA LEU A 57 -5.82 -1.14 10.25
C LEU A 57 -4.29 -1.11 10.30
N ILE A 58 -3.64 -1.66 9.27
CA ILE A 58 -2.18 -1.64 9.10
C ILE A 58 -1.82 -0.37 8.32
N PRO A 59 -1.00 0.54 8.86
CA PRO A 59 -0.43 1.66 8.10
C PRO A 59 0.36 1.15 6.88
N ILE A 60 0.16 1.75 5.71
CA ILE A 60 0.72 1.24 4.46
C ILE A 60 2.26 1.27 4.45
N GLU A 61 2.86 2.19 5.19
CA GLU A 61 4.31 2.33 5.32
C GLU A 61 4.94 1.08 5.94
N GLN A 62 4.22 0.39 6.84
CA GLN A 62 4.70 -0.87 7.41
C GLN A 62 4.66 -1.99 6.38
N VAL A 63 3.65 -2.01 5.51
CA VAL A 63 3.55 -3.00 4.41
C VAL A 63 4.69 -2.80 3.42
N ASP A 64 4.99 -1.54 3.06
CA ASP A 64 6.13 -1.20 2.19
C ASP A 64 7.47 -1.61 2.84
N ALA A 65 7.64 -1.37 4.16
CA ALA A 65 8.85 -1.78 4.88
C ALA A 65 9.03 -3.31 4.91
N ALA A 66 7.95 -4.09 5.00
CA ALA A 66 8.00 -5.55 5.00
C ALA A 66 8.45 -6.16 3.66
N LEU A 67 8.38 -5.40 2.56
CA LEU A 67 8.89 -5.82 1.25
C LEU A 67 10.38 -5.52 1.06
N GLN A 68 10.99 -4.73 1.95
CA GLN A 68 12.42 -4.44 1.88
C GLN A 68 13.24 -5.58 2.51
N PRO A 69 14.41 -5.90 1.95
CA PRO A 69 15.33 -6.84 2.60
C PRO A 69 15.80 -6.30 3.95
N ALA A 70 16.08 -7.21 4.88
CA ALA A 70 16.56 -6.90 6.23
C ALA A 70 17.99 -6.37 6.24
#